data_AF-A0A1B0DBZ3-F1
#
_entry.id   AF-A0A1B0DBZ3-F1
#
_cell.length_a   1.000
_cell.length_b   1.000
_cell.length_c   1.000
_cell.angle_alpha   90.00
_cell.angle_beta   90.00
_cell.angle_gamma   90.00
#
_symmetry.space_group_name_H-M   'P 1'
#
loop_
_entity.id
_entity.type
_entity.pdbx_description
1 polymer ?
#
loop_
_entity_poly.entity_id
_entity_poly.type
_entity_poly.pdbx_seq_one_letter_code
_entity_poly.pdbx_strand_id
1 'polypeptide(L)'
;MVDGSQIFLQKRLYACEWQVGSPHLMAVLQQEGLFNISLYLTNLSNADDANNILNDLLEITKMHRECLESLLSSMIKNNFSEWKFSLAIFNFILTSVSQDDRLFVKKFVESFFWKACITRSEQKFQIFLLFIREISYASGEAKKTTYATWYKATISEMTYKIQPEDFRVTIAYLINFTHLEEDMDFLNVHIKTYISAPARCQDIVQEFKQISRIRLNSLTTQTEKLEKVVQVSGDEDCDCVIFID
;
A
#
# COMPACT_ATOMS: atom_id res chain seq x y z
N MET A 1 -14.90 16.31 -32.08
CA MET A 1 -13.69 17.08 -32.47
C MET A 1 -13.37 17.96 -31.27
N VAL A 2 -12.21 17.78 -30.64
CA VAL A 2 -11.80 18.62 -29.49
C VAL A 2 -11.44 20.00 -30.05
N ASP A 3 -12.07 21.04 -29.53
CA ASP A 3 -11.88 22.44 -29.97
C ASP A 3 -10.44 22.89 -29.68
N GLY A 4 -9.77 23.51 -30.65
CA GLY A 4 -8.40 24.02 -30.49
C GLY A 4 -8.27 25.02 -29.33
N SER A 5 -9.37 25.70 -28.99
CA SER A 5 -9.48 26.60 -27.85
C SER A 5 -9.40 25.87 -26.51
N GLN A 6 -9.95 24.65 -26.44
CA GLN A 6 -9.95 23.79 -25.24
C GLN A 6 -8.54 23.30 -24.91
N ILE A 7 -7.78 22.92 -25.93
CA ILE A 7 -6.39 22.46 -25.80
C ILE A 7 -5.48 23.60 -25.32
N PHE A 8 -5.71 24.82 -25.80
CA PHE A 8 -4.95 26.00 -25.37
C PHE A 8 -5.19 26.34 -23.90
N LEU A 9 -6.45 26.31 -23.45
CA LEU A 9 -6.83 26.58 -22.06
C LEU A 9 -6.29 25.51 -21.11
N GLN A 10 -6.37 24.23 -21.47
CA GLN A 10 -5.79 23.14 -20.70
C GLN A 10 -4.30 23.37 -20.45
N LYS A 11 -3.51 23.65 -21.50
CA LYS A 11 -2.07 23.88 -21.37
C LYS A 11 -1.71 25.04 -20.43
N ARG A 12 -2.51 26.11 -20.40
CA ARG A 12 -2.27 27.22 -19.46
C ARG A 12 -2.70 26.89 -18.04
N LEU A 13 -3.81 26.16 -17.85
CA LEU A 13 -4.27 25.73 -16.53
C LEU A 13 -3.26 24.81 -15.83
N TYR A 14 -2.63 23.89 -16.57
CA TYR A 14 -1.58 23.01 -16.03
C TYR A 14 -0.24 23.69 -15.77
N ALA A 15 -0.04 24.92 -16.25
CA ALA A 15 1.19 25.69 -16.07
C ALA A 15 1.08 26.73 -14.95
N CYS A 16 -0.08 26.88 -14.32
CA CYS A 16 -0.29 27.81 -13.21
C CYS A 16 0.14 27.20 -11.88
N GLU A 17 0.79 27.99 -11.03
CA GLU A 17 1.02 27.63 -9.62
C GLU A 17 -0.31 27.64 -8.85
N TRP A 18 -0.39 26.85 -7.76
CA TRP A 18 -1.61 26.52 -7.03
C TRP A 18 -2.49 27.73 -6.59
N GLN A 19 -1.94 28.94 -6.52
CA GLN A 19 -2.66 30.13 -6.03
C GLN A 19 -3.71 30.72 -6.98
N VAL A 20 -3.99 30.12 -8.15
CA VAL A 20 -4.81 30.77 -9.20
C VAL A 20 -6.32 30.42 -9.14
N GLY A 21 -6.80 29.52 -8.27
CA GLY A 21 -8.23 29.23 -8.20
C GLY A 21 -8.74 28.51 -6.97
N SER A 22 -9.94 28.91 -6.51
CA SER A 22 -10.70 28.21 -5.46
C SER A 22 -10.95 26.74 -5.86
N PRO A 23 -10.88 25.77 -4.94
CA PRO A 23 -11.14 24.35 -5.27
C PRO A 23 -12.54 24.11 -5.87
N HIS A 24 -13.49 25.01 -5.61
CA HIS A 24 -14.81 25.01 -6.25
C HIS A 24 -14.71 25.21 -7.78
N LEU A 25 -13.83 26.09 -8.25
CA LEU A 25 -13.58 26.33 -9.67
C LEU A 25 -12.99 25.09 -10.34
N MET A 26 -12.09 24.38 -9.66
CA MET A 26 -11.50 23.15 -10.18
C MET A 26 -12.50 22.01 -10.30
N ALA A 27 -13.42 21.88 -9.33
CA ALA A 27 -14.51 20.90 -9.40
C ALA A 27 -15.40 21.15 -10.62
N VAL A 28 -15.75 22.42 -10.90
CA VAL A 28 -16.53 22.81 -12.08
C VAL A 28 -15.75 22.52 -13.38
N LEU A 29 -14.47 22.88 -13.44
CA LEU A 29 -13.63 22.62 -14.62
C LEU A 29 -13.45 21.11 -14.90
N GLN A 30 -13.44 20.28 -13.86
CA GLN A 30 -13.40 18.83 -14.01
C GLN A 30 -14.73 18.27 -14.52
N GLN A 31 -15.87 18.79 -14.06
CA GLN A 31 -17.19 18.41 -14.58
C GLN A 31 -17.34 18.73 -16.07
N GLU A 32 -16.77 19.85 -16.51
CA GLU A 32 -16.75 20.27 -17.92
C GLU A 32 -15.69 19.54 -18.78
N GLY A 33 -14.91 18.62 -18.19
CA GLY A 33 -13.85 17.89 -18.90
C GLY A 33 -12.68 18.77 -19.37
N LEU A 34 -12.56 19.98 -18.80
CA LEU A 34 -11.51 20.94 -19.10
C LEU A 34 -10.28 20.75 -18.20
N PHE A 35 -10.44 20.01 -17.10
CA PHE A 35 -9.40 19.82 -16.10
C PHE A 35 -9.44 18.39 -15.54
N ASN A 36 -8.28 17.83 -15.29
CA ASN A 36 -8.11 16.52 -14.66
C ASN A 36 -7.16 16.67 -13.47
N ILE A 37 -7.72 16.52 -12.27
CA ILE A 37 -6.99 16.65 -10.99
C ILE A 37 -5.85 15.64 -10.91
N SER A 38 -6.04 14.40 -11.37
CA SER A 38 -4.98 13.39 -11.37
C SER A 38 -3.79 13.82 -12.24
N LEU A 39 -4.05 14.33 -13.44
CA LEU A 39 -2.99 14.84 -14.33
C LEU A 39 -2.34 16.13 -13.81
N TYR A 40 -3.08 16.94 -13.05
CA TYR A 40 -2.54 18.16 -12.44
C TYR A 40 -1.57 17.80 -11.31
N LEU A 41 -2.00 16.91 -10.42
CA LEU A 41 -1.20 16.44 -9.29
C LEU A 41 0.10 15.73 -9.73
N THR A 42 0.09 15.01 -10.85
CA THR A 42 1.30 14.35 -11.37
C THR A 42 2.31 15.32 -11.97
N ASN A 43 1.90 16.52 -12.37
CA ASN A 43 2.78 17.54 -12.94
C ASN A 43 3.34 18.52 -11.88
N LEU A 44 2.89 18.41 -10.63
CA LEU A 44 3.42 19.23 -9.54
C LEU A 44 4.83 18.80 -9.19
N SER A 45 5.73 19.77 -9.12
CA SER A 45 7.14 19.55 -8.81
C SER A 45 7.37 19.29 -7.32
N ASN A 46 6.38 19.57 -6.48
CA ASN A 46 6.48 19.58 -5.03
C ASN A 46 5.38 18.70 -4.39
N ALA A 47 5.79 17.74 -3.56
CA ALA A 47 4.91 16.82 -2.88
C ALA A 47 4.06 17.49 -1.78
N ASP A 48 4.57 18.54 -1.14
CA ASP A 48 3.85 19.28 -0.09
C ASP A 48 2.67 20.05 -0.69
N ASP A 49 2.83 20.60 -1.89
CA ASP A 49 1.76 21.27 -2.61
C ASP A 49 0.68 20.26 -3.02
N ALA A 50 1.05 19.07 -3.51
CA ALA A 50 0.09 18.01 -3.83
C ALA A 50 -0.77 17.60 -2.61
N ASN A 51 -0.16 17.54 -1.43
CA ASN A 51 -0.86 17.22 -0.19
C ASN A 51 -1.81 18.35 0.25
N ASN A 52 -1.38 19.61 0.16
CA ASN A 52 -2.22 20.78 0.48
C ASN A 52 -3.42 20.87 -0.47
N ILE A 53 -3.20 20.57 -1.76
CA ILE A 53 -4.24 20.54 -2.79
C ILE A 53 -5.28 19.47 -2.50
N LEU A 54 -4.81 18.28 -2.14
CA LEU A 54 -5.67 17.16 -1.81
C LEU A 54 -6.48 17.45 -0.54
N ASN A 55 -5.85 18.07 0.46
CA ASN A 55 -6.51 18.53 1.68
C ASN A 55 -7.62 19.54 1.36
N ASP A 56 -7.34 20.60 0.60
CA ASP A 56 -8.30 21.66 0.27
C ASP A 56 -9.50 21.12 -0.55
N LEU A 57 -9.25 20.21 -1.50
CA LEU A 57 -10.30 19.55 -2.28
C LEU A 57 -11.21 18.69 -1.40
N LEU A 58 -10.68 18.11 -0.33
CA LEU A 58 -11.40 17.18 0.55
C LEU A 58 -12.00 17.86 1.78
N GLU A 59 -11.50 19.02 2.22
CA GLU A 59 -12.18 19.85 3.22
C GLU A 59 -13.51 20.40 2.67
N ILE A 60 -13.57 20.73 1.38
CA ILE A 60 -14.78 21.22 0.72
C ILE A 60 -15.79 20.09 0.46
N THR A 61 -15.34 18.84 0.44
CA THR A 61 -16.21 17.66 0.33
C THR A 61 -15.88 16.66 1.41
N LYS A 62 -16.67 16.62 2.50
CA LYS A 62 -16.80 15.40 3.33
C LYS A 62 -16.76 14.21 2.37
N MET A 63 -15.75 13.35 2.49
CA MET A 63 -15.51 12.34 1.46
C MET A 63 -16.74 11.45 1.34
N HIS A 64 -17.59 11.72 0.35
CA HIS A 64 -18.82 10.97 0.16
C HIS A 64 -18.44 9.54 -0.21
N ARG A 65 -19.15 8.55 0.32
CA ARG A 65 -18.87 7.12 0.10
C ARG A 65 -18.70 6.77 -1.38
N GLU A 66 -19.43 7.46 -2.27
CA GLU A 66 -19.34 7.31 -3.72
C GLU A 66 -17.98 7.77 -4.30
N CYS A 67 -17.40 8.85 -3.76
CA CYS A 67 -16.06 9.30 -4.13
C CYS A 67 -14.99 8.31 -3.66
N LEU A 68 -15.13 7.77 -2.44
CA LEU A 68 -14.27 6.71 -1.92
C LEU A 68 -14.32 5.46 -2.80
N GLU A 69 -15.52 5.00 -3.15
CA GLU A 69 -15.73 3.84 -3.99
C GLU A 69 -15.15 4.03 -5.41
N SER A 70 -15.38 5.20 -6.01
CA SER A 70 -14.85 5.55 -7.33
C SER A 70 -13.33 5.55 -7.33
N LEU A 71 -12.73 6.16 -6.31
CA LEU A 71 -11.28 6.29 -6.19
C LEU A 71 -10.59 4.93 -5.95
N LEU A 72 -11.13 4.11 -5.04
CA LEU A 72 -10.66 2.74 -4.84
C LEU A 72 -10.83 1.87 -6.10
N SER A 73 -11.95 2.02 -6.80
CA SER A 73 -12.20 1.31 -8.07
C SER A 73 -11.23 1.75 -9.17
N SER A 74 -10.88 3.04 -9.23
CA SER A 74 -9.92 3.59 -10.18
C SER A 74 -8.52 3.02 -9.98
N MET A 75 -8.05 2.92 -8.72
CA MET A 75 -6.75 2.30 -8.40
C MET A 75 -6.67 0.87 -8.94
N ILE A 76 -7.74 0.09 -8.79
CA ILE A 76 -7.81 -1.28 -9.30
C ILE A 76 -7.89 -1.30 -10.83
N LYS A 77 -8.73 -0.45 -11.43
CA LYS A 77 -8.97 -0.44 -12.89
C LYS A 77 -7.69 -0.14 -13.67
N ASN A 78 -6.85 0.75 -13.12
CA ASN A 78 -5.57 1.09 -13.70
C ASN A 78 -4.44 0.14 -13.26
N ASN A 79 -4.78 -1.01 -12.65
CA ASN A 79 -3.81 -2.04 -12.25
C ASN A 79 -2.70 -1.52 -11.33
N PHE A 80 -3.00 -0.51 -10.50
CA PHE A 80 -1.98 0.16 -9.68
C PHE A 80 -0.81 0.74 -10.52
N SER A 81 -1.09 1.22 -11.74
CA SER A 81 -0.16 2.09 -12.46
C SER A 81 0.24 3.23 -11.53
N GLU A 82 1.55 3.45 -11.34
CA GLU A 82 2.07 4.39 -10.35
C GLU A 82 1.71 3.99 -8.90
N TRP A 83 2.03 2.76 -8.53
CA TRP A 83 1.71 2.17 -7.23
C TRP A 83 2.08 3.03 -6.01
N LYS A 84 3.17 3.81 -6.07
CA LYS A 84 3.56 4.74 -5.00
C LYS A 84 2.52 5.83 -4.76
N PHE A 85 2.00 6.43 -5.84
CA PHE A 85 0.95 7.43 -5.77
C PHE A 85 -0.37 6.82 -5.28
N SER A 86 -0.70 5.63 -5.78
CA SER A 86 -1.89 4.89 -5.32
C SER A 86 -1.82 4.59 -3.82
N LEU A 87 -0.65 4.21 -3.30
CA LEU A 87 -0.43 4.00 -1.86
C LEU A 87 -0.48 5.28 -1.05
N ALA A 88 0.07 6.39 -1.55
CA ALA A 88 0.00 7.68 -0.88
C ALA A 88 -1.46 8.14 -0.73
N ILE A 89 -2.27 8.05 -1.80
CA ILE A 89 -3.69 8.34 -1.72
C ILE A 89 -4.39 7.37 -0.75
N PHE A 90 -4.06 6.09 -0.80
CA PHE A 90 -4.69 5.10 0.08
C PHE A 90 -4.36 5.35 1.57
N ASN A 91 -3.11 5.70 1.90
CA ASN A 91 -2.71 6.12 3.23
C ASN A 91 -3.50 7.36 3.68
N PHE A 92 -3.59 8.36 2.79
CA PHE A 92 -4.36 9.57 3.05
C PHE A 92 -5.83 9.25 3.37
N ILE A 93 -6.48 8.39 2.58
CA ILE A 93 -7.83 7.91 2.88
C ILE A 93 -7.87 7.31 4.28
N LEU A 94 -6.94 6.41 4.59
CA LEU A 94 -6.90 5.73 5.88
C LEU A 94 -6.70 6.69 7.05
N THR A 95 -5.98 7.80 6.88
CA THR A 95 -5.80 8.80 7.94
C THR A 95 -6.99 9.76 8.07
N SER A 96 -7.67 10.05 6.96
CA SER A 96 -8.63 11.15 6.86
C SER A 96 -10.10 10.74 6.95
N VAL A 97 -10.43 9.47 6.69
CA VAL A 97 -11.83 9.00 6.69
C VAL A 97 -12.37 8.63 8.08
N SER A 98 -13.70 8.73 8.21
CA SER A 98 -14.45 8.37 9.41
C SER A 98 -14.29 6.88 9.79
N GLN A 99 -14.65 6.51 11.02
CA GLN A 99 -14.60 5.09 11.43
C GLN A 99 -15.52 4.19 10.59
N ASP A 100 -16.71 4.68 10.21
CA ASP A 100 -17.64 3.93 9.35
C ASP A 100 -17.07 3.69 7.95
N ASP A 101 -16.33 4.66 7.41
CA ASP A 101 -15.68 4.54 6.11
C ASP A 101 -14.43 3.67 6.18
N ARG A 102 -13.70 3.65 7.31
CA ARG A 102 -12.64 2.66 7.53
C ARG A 102 -13.18 1.24 7.51
N LEU A 103 -14.37 0.99 8.08
CA LEU A 103 -15.04 -0.30 7.97
C LEU A 103 -15.43 -0.64 6.53
N PHE A 104 -15.83 0.36 5.74
CA PHE A 104 -16.08 0.18 4.31
C PHE A 104 -14.80 -0.19 3.55
N VAL A 105 -13.70 0.53 3.74
CA VAL A 105 -12.39 0.23 3.14
C VAL A 105 -11.96 -1.20 3.52
N LYS A 106 -12.16 -1.60 4.77
CA LYS A 106 -11.89 -2.97 5.23
C LYS A 106 -12.69 -4.00 4.43
N LYS A 107 -13.99 -3.81 4.29
CA LYS A 107 -14.83 -4.73 3.49
C LYS A 107 -14.42 -4.75 2.01
N PHE A 108 -14.04 -3.60 1.48
CA PHE A 108 -13.57 -3.48 0.09
C PHE A 108 -12.29 -4.30 -0.14
N VAL A 109 -11.27 -4.11 0.70
CA VAL A 109 -10.00 -4.83 0.58
C VAL A 109 -10.18 -6.33 0.81
N GLU A 110 -11.05 -6.74 1.73
CA GLU A 110 -11.41 -8.15 1.92
C GLU A 110 -12.10 -8.73 0.67
N SER A 111 -13.08 -8.03 0.10
CA SER A 111 -13.74 -8.45 -1.15
C SER A 111 -12.73 -8.57 -2.31
N PHE A 112 -11.78 -7.65 -2.38
CA PHE A 112 -10.73 -7.66 -3.38
C PHE A 112 -9.79 -8.87 -3.25
N PHE A 113 -9.44 -9.26 -2.02
CA PHE A 113 -8.70 -10.51 -1.75
C PHE A 113 -9.42 -11.73 -2.32
N TRP A 114 -10.70 -11.91 -1.98
CA TRP A 114 -11.47 -13.06 -2.44
C TRP A 114 -11.55 -13.10 -3.97
N LYS A 115 -11.72 -11.93 -4.60
CA LYS A 115 -11.67 -11.80 -6.06
C LYS A 115 -10.30 -12.17 -6.62
N ALA A 116 -9.19 -11.79 -5.97
CA ALA A 116 -7.85 -12.16 -6.40
C ALA A 116 -7.63 -13.67 -6.37
N CYS A 117 -8.05 -14.36 -5.30
CA CYS A 117 -7.97 -15.81 -5.17
C CYS A 117 -8.81 -16.53 -6.24
N ILE A 118 -10.09 -16.18 -6.36
CA ILE A 118 -11.03 -16.85 -7.28
C ILE A 118 -10.64 -16.60 -8.75
N THR A 119 -10.18 -15.38 -9.07
CA THR A 119 -9.70 -15.07 -10.44
C THR A 119 -8.26 -15.49 -10.70
N ARG A 120 -7.59 -16.09 -9.70
CA ARG A 120 -6.18 -16.51 -9.76
C ARG A 120 -5.28 -15.41 -10.31
N SER A 121 -5.51 -14.17 -9.88
CA SER A 121 -4.78 -13.02 -10.40
C SER A 121 -3.65 -12.64 -9.46
N GLU A 122 -2.42 -13.00 -9.82
CA GLU A 122 -1.20 -12.67 -9.06
C GLU A 122 -1.08 -11.16 -8.82
N GLN A 123 -1.35 -10.35 -9.85
CA GLN A 123 -1.32 -8.89 -9.74
C GLN A 123 -2.34 -8.35 -8.72
N LYS A 124 -3.58 -8.83 -8.73
CA LYS A 124 -4.58 -8.42 -7.72
C LYS A 124 -4.17 -8.90 -6.33
N PHE A 125 -3.56 -10.07 -6.24
CA PHE A 125 -3.05 -10.57 -4.97
C PHE A 125 -1.93 -9.68 -4.43
N GLN A 126 -0.99 -9.27 -5.28
CA GLN A 126 0.07 -8.31 -4.93
C GLN A 126 -0.51 -6.97 -4.46
N ILE A 127 -1.49 -6.42 -5.17
CA ILE A 127 -2.19 -5.19 -4.77
C ILE A 127 -2.86 -5.36 -3.40
N PHE A 128 -3.51 -6.51 -3.16
CA PHE A 128 -4.08 -6.80 -1.84
C PHE A 128 -3.00 -6.80 -0.75
N LEU A 129 -1.85 -7.43 -0.98
CA LEU A 129 -0.74 -7.42 -0.03
C LEU A 129 -0.29 -5.98 0.26
N LEU A 130 -0.15 -5.13 -0.76
CA LEU A 130 0.19 -3.72 -0.58
C LEU A 130 -0.84 -2.97 0.26
N PHE A 131 -2.14 -3.18 0.00
CA PHE A 131 -3.20 -2.56 0.80
C PHE A 131 -3.16 -2.95 2.27
N ILE A 132 -3.02 -4.24 2.60
CA ILE A 132 -2.98 -4.65 4.00
C ILE A 132 -1.73 -4.16 4.72
N ARG A 133 -0.60 -4.02 4.01
CA ARG A 133 0.61 -3.38 4.56
C ARG A 133 0.32 -1.93 4.91
N GLU A 134 -0.26 -1.18 3.97
CA GLU A 134 -0.55 0.24 4.18
C GLU A 134 -1.53 0.47 5.34
N ILE A 135 -2.58 -0.35 5.42
CA ILE A 135 -3.51 -0.34 6.58
C ILE A 135 -2.77 -0.62 7.90
N SER A 136 -1.82 -1.56 7.86
CA SER A 136 -1.03 -1.92 9.05
C SER A 136 -0.08 -0.81 9.45
N TYR A 137 0.66 -0.20 8.52
CA TYR A 137 1.56 0.92 8.81
C TYR A 137 0.79 2.15 9.30
N ALA A 138 -0.38 2.44 8.72
CA ALA A 138 -1.25 3.51 9.20
C ALA A 138 -1.78 3.29 10.63
N SER A 139 -1.65 2.08 11.19
CA SER A 139 -2.02 1.76 12.58
C SER A 139 -0.91 2.04 13.60
N GLY A 140 0.28 2.51 13.17
CA GLY A 140 1.39 2.85 14.06
C GLY A 140 1.85 1.66 14.91
N GLU A 141 1.88 1.81 16.23
CA GLU A 141 2.27 0.76 17.19
C GLU A 141 1.42 -0.52 17.07
N ALA A 142 0.18 -0.41 16.59
CA ALA A 142 -0.70 -1.57 16.37
C ALA A 142 -0.43 -2.28 15.03
N LYS A 143 0.60 -1.90 14.24
CA LYS A 143 0.93 -2.47 12.93
C LYS A 143 0.87 -4.00 12.91
N LYS A 144 1.58 -4.65 13.83
CA LYS A 144 1.68 -6.11 13.89
C LYS A 144 0.34 -6.79 14.18
N THR A 145 -0.43 -6.25 15.12
CA THR A 145 -1.72 -6.81 15.53
C THR A 145 -2.79 -6.56 14.46
N THR A 146 -2.75 -5.41 13.78
CA THR A 146 -3.58 -5.10 12.62
C THR A 146 -3.30 -6.10 11.49
N TYR A 147 -2.03 -6.31 11.12
CA TYR A 147 -1.65 -7.26 10.08
C TYR A 147 -2.08 -8.69 10.42
N ALA A 148 -1.85 -9.14 11.65
CA ALA A 148 -2.25 -10.46 12.12
C ALA A 148 -3.78 -10.68 12.04
N THR A 149 -4.55 -9.64 12.36
CA THR A 149 -6.02 -9.68 12.27
C THR A 149 -6.48 -9.87 10.82
N TRP A 150 -5.88 -9.11 9.90
CA TRP A 150 -6.15 -9.25 8.47
C TRP A 150 -5.77 -10.61 7.93
N TYR A 151 -4.56 -11.05 8.24
CA TYR A 151 -4.02 -12.35 7.82
C TYR A 151 -4.92 -13.50 8.30
N LYS A 152 -5.41 -13.43 9.54
CA LYS A 152 -6.35 -14.41 10.09
C LYS A 152 -7.68 -14.40 9.35
N ALA A 153 -8.26 -13.21 9.10
CA ALA A 153 -9.57 -13.10 8.45
C ALA A 153 -9.56 -13.54 6.97
N THR A 154 -8.40 -13.50 6.32
CA THR A 154 -8.24 -13.84 4.90
C THR A 154 -7.50 -15.15 4.71
N ILE A 155 -6.17 -15.13 4.81
CA ILE A 155 -5.29 -16.24 4.42
C ILE A 155 -5.46 -17.46 5.32
N SER A 156 -5.62 -17.29 6.64
CA SER A 156 -5.76 -18.43 7.55
C SER A 156 -7.03 -19.25 7.35
N GLU A 157 -8.10 -18.58 6.91
CA GLU A 157 -9.45 -19.15 6.82
C GLU A 157 -9.87 -19.34 5.36
N MET A 158 -8.97 -19.13 4.39
CA MET A 158 -9.34 -19.11 2.97
C MET A 158 -9.86 -20.47 2.45
N THR A 159 -9.43 -21.59 3.05
CA THR A 159 -9.93 -22.93 2.68
C THR A 159 -11.45 -23.08 2.78
N TYR A 160 -12.12 -22.27 3.60
CA TYR A 160 -13.57 -22.35 3.78
C TYR A 160 -14.34 -21.57 2.69
N LYS A 161 -13.65 -20.76 1.89
CA LYS A 161 -14.26 -19.85 0.92
C LYS A 161 -13.82 -20.07 -0.53
N ILE A 162 -12.73 -20.80 -0.77
CA ILE A 162 -12.19 -21.03 -2.12
C ILE A 162 -11.98 -22.52 -2.41
N GLN A 163 -11.89 -22.87 -3.69
CA GLN A 163 -11.65 -24.26 -4.10
C GLN A 163 -10.19 -24.68 -3.81
N PRO A 164 -9.90 -25.98 -3.64
CA PRO A 164 -8.54 -26.45 -3.36
C PRO A 164 -7.48 -26.00 -4.38
N GLU A 165 -7.89 -25.83 -5.64
CA GLU A 165 -6.99 -25.34 -6.68
C GLU A 165 -6.68 -23.85 -6.53
N ASP A 166 -7.68 -23.03 -6.21
CA ASP A 166 -7.48 -21.60 -5.95
C ASP A 166 -6.63 -21.40 -4.69
N PHE A 167 -6.79 -22.28 -3.69
CA PHE A 167 -5.96 -22.34 -2.50
C PHE A 167 -4.48 -22.60 -2.84
N ARG A 168 -4.20 -23.63 -3.65
CA ARG A 168 -2.84 -23.96 -4.10
C ARG A 168 -2.17 -22.78 -4.80
N VAL A 169 -2.88 -22.18 -5.75
CA VAL A 169 -2.40 -21.01 -6.50
C VAL A 169 -2.15 -19.82 -5.56
N THR A 170 -3.04 -19.58 -4.60
CA THR A 170 -2.89 -18.48 -3.63
C THR A 170 -1.67 -18.68 -2.71
N ILE A 171 -1.42 -19.90 -2.23
CA ILE A 171 -0.21 -20.22 -1.46
C ILE A 171 1.05 -20.07 -2.31
N ALA A 172 1.01 -20.46 -3.60
CA ALA A 172 2.13 -20.25 -4.51
C ALA A 172 2.47 -18.75 -4.68
N TYR A 173 1.46 -17.88 -4.77
CA TYR A 173 1.69 -16.42 -4.75
C TYR A 173 2.37 -15.97 -3.46
N LEU A 174 1.91 -16.43 -2.30
CA LEU A 174 2.55 -16.12 -1.02
C LEU A 174 4.01 -16.57 -0.99
N ILE A 175 4.32 -17.77 -1.48
CA ILE A 175 5.70 -18.26 -1.62
C ILE A 175 6.53 -17.31 -2.48
N ASN A 176 6.07 -16.97 -3.68
CA ASN A 176 6.77 -16.08 -4.60
C ASN A 176 7.08 -14.71 -3.96
N PHE A 177 6.09 -14.14 -3.25
CA PHE A 177 6.24 -12.83 -2.64
C PHE A 177 7.02 -12.84 -1.32
N THR A 178 7.20 -14.00 -0.67
CA THR A 178 7.92 -14.10 0.61
C THR A 178 9.36 -13.60 0.48
N HIS A 179 10.01 -13.81 -0.66
CA HIS A 179 11.38 -13.36 -0.89
C HIS A 179 11.53 -11.83 -0.92
N LEU A 180 10.45 -11.11 -1.21
CA LEU A 180 10.39 -9.65 -1.24
C LEU A 180 10.01 -9.04 0.11
N GLU A 181 9.63 -9.87 1.09
CA GLU A 181 9.25 -9.37 2.42
C GLU A 181 10.48 -8.92 3.20
N GLU A 182 10.40 -7.72 3.77
CA GLU A 182 11.47 -7.07 4.54
C GLU A 182 11.03 -6.77 5.98
N ASP A 183 9.73 -6.83 6.26
CA ASP A 183 9.21 -6.59 7.60
C ASP A 183 9.18 -7.90 8.41
N MET A 184 10.07 -7.98 9.39
CA MET A 184 10.20 -9.14 10.28
C MET A 184 8.91 -9.43 11.07
N ASP A 185 8.07 -8.44 11.37
CA ASP A 185 6.80 -8.68 12.05
C ASP A 185 5.82 -9.44 11.16
N PHE A 186 5.79 -9.13 9.87
CA PHE A 186 4.90 -9.78 8.91
C PHE A 186 5.33 -11.23 8.65
N LEU A 187 6.63 -11.47 8.50
CA LEU A 187 7.19 -12.83 8.43
C LEU A 187 6.83 -13.64 9.69
N ASN A 188 6.93 -13.03 10.87
CA ASN A 188 6.52 -13.68 12.11
C ASN A 188 5.04 -14.07 12.10
N VAL A 189 4.16 -13.21 11.55
CA VAL A 189 2.74 -13.54 11.38
C VAL A 189 2.56 -14.71 10.41
N HIS A 190 3.25 -14.73 9.27
CA HIS A 190 3.19 -15.83 8.29
C HIS A 190 3.57 -17.18 8.91
N ILE A 191 4.63 -17.19 9.71
CA ILE A 191 5.17 -18.40 10.36
C ILE A 191 4.21 -18.89 11.46
N LYS A 192 3.80 -17.99 12.36
CA LYS A 192 3.10 -18.34 13.60
C LYS A 192 1.61 -18.60 13.40
N THR A 193 0.98 -17.93 12.42
CA THR A 193 -0.46 -18.06 12.23
C THR A 193 -0.79 -19.42 11.62
N TYR A 194 -1.76 -20.13 12.19
CA TYR A 194 -2.28 -21.36 11.60
C TYR A 194 -3.02 -21.03 10.29
N ILE A 195 -2.82 -21.87 9.27
CA ILE A 195 -3.53 -21.77 8.00
C ILE A 195 -4.29 -23.08 7.84
N SER A 196 -5.62 -22.99 7.79
CA SER A 196 -6.45 -24.15 7.52
C SER A 196 -6.30 -24.55 6.06
N ALA A 197 -6.02 -25.83 5.80
CA ALA A 197 -5.67 -26.32 4.48
C ALA A 197 -6.67 -27.40 4.01
N PRO A 198 -7.05 -27.42 2.72
CA PRO A 198 -7.75 -28.54 2.13
C PRO A 198 -6.93 -29.84 2.23
N ALA A 199 -7.61 -30.98 2.05
CA ALA A 199 -6.93 -32.27 1.95
C ALA A 199 -5.81 -32.21 0.90
N ARG A 200 -4.63 -32.75 1.24
CA ARG A 200 -3.42 -32.78 0.38
C ARG A 200 -2.86 -31.40 0.00
N CYS A 201 -3.12 -30.36 0.80
CA CYS A 201 -2.50 -29.04 0.64
C CYS A 201 -1.68 -28.62 1.88
N GLN A 202 -1.46 -29.54 2.83
CA GLN A 202 -0.75 -29.23 4.06
C GLN A 202 0.75 -29.04 3.82
N ASP A 203 1.32 -29.81 2.90
CA ASP A 203 2.69 -29.76 2.43
C ASP A 203 3.06 -28.37 1.88
N ILE A 204 2.26 -27.81 0.98
CA ILE A 204 2.51 -26.48 0.41
C ILE A 204 2.41 -25.37 1.47
N VAL A 205 1.58 -25.54 2.50
CA VAL A 205 1.52 -24.60 3.64
C VAL A 205 2.78 -24.70 4.50
N GLN A 206 3.31 -25.91 4.72
CA GLN A 206 4.57 -26.09 5.45
C GLN A 206 5.75 -25.53 4.66
N GLU A 207 5.76 -25.71 3.34
CA GLU A 207 6.76 -25.12 2.46
C GLU A 207 6.76 -23.60 2.57
N PHE A 208 5.60 -22.96 2.43
CA PHE A 208 5.46 -21.51 2.62
C PHE A 208 5.99 -21.03 3.96
N LYS A 209 5.63 -21.72 5.06
CA LYS A 209 6.15 -21.39 6.40
C LYS A 209 7.65 -21.58 6.50
N GLN A 210 8.21 -22.59 5.84
CA GLN A 210 9.65 -22.83 5.86
C GLN A 210 10.39 -21.73 5.09
N ILE A 211 9.90 -21.32 3.92
CA ILE A 211 10.46 -20.21 3.15
C ILE A 211 10.40 -18.90 3.95
N SER A 212 9.29 -18.68 4.67
CA SER A 212 9.16 -17.53 5.59
C SER A 212 10.21 -17.53 6.70
N ARG A 213 10.50 -18.70 7.31
CA ARG A 213 11.57 -18.83 8.33
C ARG A 213 12.95 -18.56 7.75
N ILE A 214 13.23 -19.09 6.56
CA ILE A 214 14.51 -18.87 5.87
C ILE A 214 14.71 -17.37 5.61
N ARG A 215 13.68 -16.68 5.10
CA ARG A 215 13.72 -15.24 4.87
C ARG A 215 13.94 -14.46 6.17
N LEU A 216 13.21 -14.80 7.23
CA LEU A 216 13.36 -14.15 8.54
C LEU A 216 14.80 -14.27 9.07
N ASN A 217 15.37 -15.47 9.04
CA ASN A 217 16.74 -15.70 9.48
C ASN A 217 17.77 -14.92 8.64
N SER A 218 17.53 -14.78 7.33
CA SER A 218 18.37 -13.97 6.45
C SER A 218 18.37 -12.50 6.87
N LEU A 219 17.19 -11.94 7.17
CA LEU A 219 17.07 -10.56 7.64
C LEU A 219 17.72 -10.38 9.02
N THR A 220 17.49 -11.29 9.97
CA THR A 220 18.14 -11.25 11.29
C THR A 220 19.66 -11.24 11.17
N THR A 221 20.22 -12.12 10.33
CA THR A 221 21.67 -12.18 10.10
C THR A 221 22.22 -10.90 9.46
N GLN A 222 21.45 -10.26 8.56
CA GLN A 222 21.83 -8.99 7.95
C GLN A 222 21.85 -7.85 8.97
N THR A 223 20.83 -7.77 9.83
CA THR A 223 20.74 -6.78 10.90
C THR A 223 21.91 -6.92 11.89
N GLU A 224 22.20 -8.15 12.36
CA GLU A 224 23.32 -8.41 13.27
C GLU A 224 24.68 -8.02 12.67
N LYS A 225 24.86 -8.19 11.36
CA LYS A 225 26.08 -7.76 10.66
C LYS A 225 26.19 -6.24 10.61
N LEU A 226 25.09 -5.54 10.32
CA LEU A 226 25.06 -4.08 10.27
C LEU A 226 25.36 -3.48 11.64
N GLU A 227 24.79 -4.03 12.71
CA GLU A 227 25.04 -3.60 14.09
C GLU A 227 26.52 -3.74 14.48
N LYS A 228 27.17 -4.83 14.08
CA LYS A 228 28.61 -5.04 14.32
C LYS A 228 29.50 -4.05 13.55
N VAL A 229 29.13 -3.69 12.32
CA VAL A 229 29.89 -2.70 11.53
C VAL A 229 29.81 -1.32 12.18
N VAL A 230 28.62 -0.92 12.67
CA VAL A 230 28.42 0.37 13.34
C VAL A 230 29.22 0.44 14.66
N GLN A 231 29.27 -0.65 15.42
CA GLN A 231 30.07 -0.72 16.66
C GLN A 231 31.58 -0.61 16.39
N VAL A 232 32.10 -1.24 15.32
CA VAL A 232 33.53 -1.16 14.97
C VAL A 232 33.91 0.25 14.48
N SER A 233 33.02 0.98 13.82
CA SER A 233 33.27 2.36 13.39
C SER A 233 33.13 3.42 14.49
N GLY A 234 32.59 3.07 15.66
CA GLY A 234 32.38 4.00 16.78
C GLY A 234 33.53 4.04 17.79
N ASP A 235 34.48 3.10 17.72
CA ASP A 235 35.58 2.94 18.68
C ASP A 235 36.93 3.49 18.16
N GLU A 236 37.00 4.10 16.97
CA GLU A 236 38.25 4.65 16.40
C GLU A 236 38.48 6.16 16.62
N ASP A 237 37.60 6.87 17.35
CA ASP A 237 37.79 8.30 17.69
C ASP A 237 37.95 8.50 19.20
N CYS A 238 39.17 8.32 19.73
CA CYS A 238 39.79 9.13 20.80
C CYS A 238 41.06 8.43 21.30
N ASP A 239 42.22 8.80 20.76
CA ASP A 239 43.45 9.03 21.53
C ASP A 239 44.56 9.57 20.62
N CYS A 240 44.44 10.85 20.26
CA CYS A 240 45.60 11.66 19.88
C CYS A 240 45.90 12.62 21.04
N VAL A 241 46.59 12.10 22.06
CA VAL A 241 47.23 12.92 23.08
C VAL A 241 48.41 13.63 22.40
N ILE A 242 48.20 14.89 22.02
CA ILE A 242 49.29 15.77 21.60
C ILE A 242 50.00 16.25 22.89
N PHE A 243 51.15 15.66 23.20
CA PHE A 243 52.14 16.29 24.07
C PHE A 243 52.90 17.33 23.23
N ILE A 244 52.85 18.59 23.64
CA ILE A 244 53.80 19.63 23.22
C ILE A 244 54.56 20.05 24.48
N ASP A 245 55.85 19.71 24.52
CA ASP A 245 56.86 20.42 25.30
C ASP A 245 57.29 21.70 24.55
#